data_AF-A0A9W9BBE7-F1
#
_entry.id   AF-A0A9W9BBE7-F1
#
_cell.length_a   1.000
_cell.length_b   1.000
_cell.length_c   1.000
_cell.angle_alpha   90.00
_cell.angle_beta   90.00
_cell.angle_gamma   90.00
#
_symmetry.space_group_name_H-M   'P 1'
#
loop_
_entity.id
_entity.type
_entity.pdbx_description
1 polymer ?
#
loop_
_entity_poly.entity_id
_entity_poly.type
_entity_poly.pdbx_seq_one_letter_code
_entity_poly.pdbx_strand_id
1 'polypeptide(L)'
;MSSTACDPNWQHATFAYYRYHPSVGAAALFCVLFFLSGVFHFIQMWKTRSWYLTPLVIGCFFEFIGFVGRAASGVQDVGCWTLGPYLIQSMFILLAPALFAASIYMILGRIILLVDGQEHSIIRPQWLTKIFVTGDIVCFLMLAGGSGILATAKNNQSMSHTGNNVIIGGLVLQLIWFAIFVVVAGVFHYRMRSIPTARSQQPEVRWQVYLQTLYVSAILIIIRNLFRVIEYVEGNDGYLLSREAFIYIFDALPMLIVVFWLHWRHPGEIGLLMRGEKAFKNGFQLINVGGRS
;
A
#
# COMPACT_ATOMS: atom_id res chain seq x y z
N MET A 1 26.45 17.27 -21.75
CA MET A 1 26.09 18.60 -21.21
C MET A 1 24.62 18.82 -21.55
N SER A 2 23.70 18.41 -20.67
CA SER A 2 22.26 18.55 -20.92
C SER A 2 21.80 19.95 -20.55
N SER A 3 21.26 20.67 -21.51
CA SER A 3 20.52 21.91 -21.30
C SER A 3 19.29 21.64 -20.42
N THR A 4 19.44 21.78 -19.10
CA THR A 4 18.33 21.96 -18.16
C THR A 4 17.78 23.37 -18.36
N ALA A 5 17.14 23.60 -19.50
CA ALA A 5 16.34 24.79 -19.69
C ALA A 5 15.02 24.53 -18.96
N CYS A 6 14.81 25.25 -17.86
CA CYS A 6 13.54 25.26 -17.18
C CYS A 6 12.44 25.61 -18.19
N ASP A 7 11.35 24.86 -18.20
CA ASP A 7 10.23 25.14 -19.11
C ASP A 7 9.40 26.30 -18.52
N PRO A 8 9.40 27.50 -19.10
CA PRO A 8 8.61 28.61 -18.60
C PRO A 8 7.09 28.39 -18.76
N ASN A 9 6.68 27.47 -19.64
CA ASN A 9 5.28 27.14 -19.93
C ASN A 9 4.82 25.84 -19.24
N TRP A 10 5.52 25.39 -18.20
CA TRP A 10 5.27 24.13 -17.49
C TRP A 10 3.80 23.88 -17.06
N GLN A 11 3.00 24.92 -16.84
CA GLN A 11 1.57 24.79 -16.50
C GLN A 11 0.70 24.35 -17.68
N HIS A 12 1.06 24.78 -18.90
CA HIS A 12 0.31 24.56 -20.14
C HIS A 12 1.05 23.67 -21.14
N ALA A 13 2.21 23.13 -20.76
CA ALA A 13 2.96 22.20 -21.57
C ALA A 13 2.10 20.98 -21.93
N THR A 14 2.37 20.40 -23.10
CA THR A 14 1.76 19.13 -23.53
C THR A 14 2.10 17.98 -22.57
N PHE A 15 3.26 18.07 -21.91
CA PHE A 15 3.67 17.19 -20.83
C PHE A 15 4.44 17.98 -19.76
N ALA A 16 4.04 17.84 -18.50
CA ALA A 16 4.77 18.40 -17.36
C ALA A 16 4.90 17.34 -16.26
N TYR A 17 6.06 17.30 -15.59
CA TYR A 17 6.26 16.43 -14.42
C TYR A 17 5.33 16.84 -13.27
N TYR A 18 5.14 18.15 -13.09
CA TYR A 18 4.20 18.70 -12.12
C TYR A 18 3.47 19.88 -12.77
N ARG A 19 2.14 19.93 -12.62
CA ARG A 19 1.31 21.10 -12.98
C ARG A 19 1.01 22.02 -11.80
N TYR A 20 1.65 21.75 -10.66
CA TYR A 20 1.64 22.57 -9.45
C TYR A 20 3.05 22.64 -8.88
N HIS A 21 3.29 23.57 -7.96
CA HIS A 21 4.53 23.61 -7.19
C HIS A 21 4.44 22.64 -5.99
N PRO A 22 5.25 21.56 -5.93
CA PRO A 22 5.15 20.58 -4.85
C PRO A 22 5.52 21.16 -3.48
N SER A 23 4.69 20.92 -2.47
CA SER A 23 4.92 21.39 -1.11
C SER A 23 5.96 20.54 -0.38
N VAL A 24 7.13 21.12 -0.13
CA VAL A 24 8.19 20.49 0.68
C VAL A 24 7.69 20.18 2.10
N GLY A 25 6.91 21.09 2.70
CA GLY A 25 6.39 20.90 4.05
C GLY A 25 5.44 19.70 4.16
N ALA A 26 4.52 19.56 3.19
CA ALA A 26 3.61 18.41 3.16
C ALA A 26 4.37 17.10 2.88
N ALA A 27 5.32 17.11 1.92
CA ALA A 27 6.14 15.93 1.64
C ALA A 27 6.99 15.51 2.84
N ALA A 28 7.60 16.46 3.55
CA ALA A 28 8.38 16.20 4.76
C ALA A 28 7.53 15.61 5.89
N LEU A 29 6.30 16.09 6.08
CA LEU A 29 5.37 15.56 7.08
C LEU A 29 5.10 14.06 6.84
N PHE A 30 4.65 13.69 5.64
CA PHE A 30 4.35 12.29 5.32
C PHE A 30 5.61 11.42 5.35
N CYS A 31 6.75 11.94 4.87
CA CYS A 31 8.05 11.30 4.97
C CYS A 31 8.40 10.88 6.41
N VAL A 32 8.33 11.82 7.36
CA VAL A 32 8.61 11.55 8.78
C VAL A 32 7.61 10.54 9.35
N LEU A 33 6.32 10.69 9.05
CA LEU A 33 5.28 9.81 9.59
C LEU A 33 5.44 8.36 9.11
N PHE A 34 5.71 8.14 7.82
CA PHE A 34 5.96 6.80 7.29
C PHE A 34 7.27 6.20 7.79
N PHE A 35 8.32 7.01 7.93
CA PHE A 35 9.60 6.54 8.50
C PHE A 35 9.43 6.07 9.95
N LEU A 36 8.84 6.91 10.81
CA LEU A 36 8.62 6.58 12.21
C LEU A 36 7.71 5.35 12.36
N SER A 37 6.64 5.29 11.57
CA SER A 37 5.72 4.14 11.57
C SER A 37 6.40 2.86 11.06
N GLY A 38 7.23 2.95 10.02
CA GLY A 38 8.00 1.83 9.48
C GLY A 38 9.00 1.26 10.47
N VAL A 39 9.77 2.12 11.14
CA VAL A 39 10.69 1.73 12.22
C VAL A 39 9.92 1.09 13.37
N PHE A 40 8.78 1.65 13.74
CA PHE A 40 7.97 1.13 14.83
C PHE A 40 7.36 -0.25 14.51
N HIS A 41 6.83 -0.45 13.29
CA HIS A 41 6.36 -1.75 12.81
C HIS A 41 7.50 -2.76 12.73
N PHE A 42 8.71 -2.33 12.33
CA PHE A 42 9.90 -3.19 12.34
C PHE A 42 10.21 -3.71 13.75
N ILE A 43 10.21 -2.82 14.75
CA ILE A 43 10.43 -3.21 16.16
C ILE A 43 9.34 -4.16 16.64
N GLN A 44 8.06 -3.88 16.34
CA GLN A 44 6.94 -4.75 16.72
C GLN A 44 7.06 -6.13 16.07
N MET A 45 7.33 -6.17 14.77
CA MET A 45 7.54 -7.40 14.00
C MET A 45 8.68 -8.24 14.55
N TRP A 46 9.82 -7.61 14.87
CA TRP A 46 10.99 -8.29 15.41
C TRP A 46 10.71 -8.89 16.79
N LYS A 47 10.09 -8.10 17.69
CA LYS A 47 9.75 -8.55 19.05
C LYS A 47 8.72 -9.68 19.05
N THR A 48 7.70 -9.61 18.19
CA THR A 48 6.66 -10.66 18.11
C THR A 48 7.03 -11.81 17.18
N ARG A 49 8.21 -11.79 16.55
CA ARG A 49 8.66 -12.76 15.52
C ARG A 49 7.59 -12.96 14.44
N SER A 50 6.88 -11.90 14.08
CA SER A 50 5.76 -11.93 13.12
C SER A 50 6.26 -11.60 11.71
N TRP A 51 7.23 -12.36 11.21
CA TRP A 51 7.92 -12.13 9.93
C TRP A 51 7.02 -12.06 8.69
N TYR A 52 5.76 -12.48 8.79
CA TYR A 52 4.77 -12.29 7.73
C TYR A 52 4.34 -10.83 7.54
N LEU A 53 4.73 -9.92 8.44
CA LEU A 53 4.52 -8.48 8.32
C LEU A 53 5.68 -7.76 7.60
N THR A 54 6.64 -8.50 7.03
CA THR A 54 7.74 -7.90 6.26
C THR A 54 7.26 -7.01 5.10
N PRO A 55 6.19 -7.35 4.34
CA PRO A 55 5.76 -6.45 3.26
C PRO A 55 5.22 -5.13 3.81
N LEU A 56 4.60 -5.11 5.00
CA LEU A 56 4.09 -3.89 5.63
C LEU A 56 5.24 -2.93 5.94
N VAL A 57 6.32 -3.45 6.51
CA VAL A 57 7.51 -2.66 6.85
C VAL A 57 8.16 -2.12 5.58
N ILE A 58 8.34 -2.96 4.55
CA ILE A 58 8.90 -2.54 3.26
C ILE A 58 8.02 -1.48 2.61
N GLY A 59 6.69 -1.65 2.67
CA GLY A 59 5.72 -0.67 2.15
C GLY A 59 5.85 0.69 2.83
N CYS A 60 6.04 0.73 4.15
CA CYS A 60 6.29 1.99 4.86
C CYS A 60 7.59 2.68 4.39
N PHE A 61 8.65 1.90 4.16
CA PHE A 61 9.91 2.45 3.62
C PHE A 61 9.78 2.88 2.15
N PHE A 62 8.92 2.22 1.36
CA PHE A 62 8.61 2.67 0.01
C PHE A 62 7.91 4.03 0.04
N GLU A 63 6.87 4.20 0.87
CA GLU A 63 6.23 5.52 1.05
C GLU A 63 7.26 6.58 1.49
N PHE A 64 8.10 6.26 2.48
CA PHE A 64 9.17 7.15 2.92
C PHE A 64 10.09 7.59 1.76
N ILE A 65 10.64 6.63 0.98
CA ILE A 65 11.51 6.93 -0.16
C ILE A 65 10.77 7.75 -1.22
N GLY A 66 9.50 7.43 -1.46
CA GLY A 66 8.63 8.15 -2.37
C GLY A 66 8.46 9.62 -1.98
N PHE A 67 8.15 9.89 -0.70
CA PHE A 67 8.04 11.25 -0.19
C PHE A 67 9.37 11.98 -0.09
N VAL A 68 10.50 11.29 0.09
CA VAL A 68 11.85 11.89 -0.08
C VAL A 68 12.04 12.36 -1.52
N GLY A 69 11.71 11.53 -2.52
CA GLY A 69 11.76 11.94 -3.93
C GLY A 69 10.87 13.15 -4.22
N ARG A 70 9.68 13.19 -3.61
CA ARG A 70 8.75 14.32 -3.75
C ARG A 70 9.27 15.60 -3.09
N ALA A 71 9.84 15.50 -1.90
CA ALA A 71 10.47 16.63 -1.22
C ALA A 71 11.67 17.15 -2.02
N ALA A 72 12.47 16.26 -2.62
CA ALA A 72 13.57 16.61 -3.50
C ALA A 72 13.09 17.33 -4.78
N SER A 73 11.92 16.99 -5.33
CA SER A 73 11.30 17.80 -6.40
C SER A 73 10.77 19.14 -5.91
N GLY A 74 10.29 19.25 -4.67
CA GLY A 74 9.76 20.50 -4.11
C GLY A 74 10.81 21.56 -3.78
N VAL A 75 12.09 21.19 -3.64
CA VAL A 75 13.20 22.14 -3.47
C VAL A 75 13.79 22.63 -4.80
N GLN A 76 13.37 22.05 -5.92
CA GLN A 76 13.83 22.46 -7.25
C GLN A 76 13.07 23.70 -7.72
N ASP A 77 13.76 24.56 -8.48
CA ASP A 77 13.14 25.73 -9.10
C ASP A 77 11.97 25.32 -10.01
N VAL A 78 10.94 26.15 -10.01
CA VAL A 78 9.70 25.89 -10.74
C VAL A 78 9.97 25.76 -12.24
N GLY A 79 9.47 24.69 -12.86
CA GLY A 79 9.73 24.40 -14.28
C GLY A 79 11.09 23.75 -14.55
N CYS A 80 11.94 23.57 -13.55
CA CYS A 80 13.28 22.96 -13.67
C CYS A 80 13.35 21.53 -13.10
N TRP A 81 12.21 20.85 -12.94
CA TRP A 81 12.17 19.53 -12.29
C TRP A 81 12.97 18.48 -13.06
N THR A 82 13.80 17.74 -12.32
CA THR A 82 14.59 16.66 -12.90
C THR A 82 13.82 15.33 -12.88
N LEU A 83 14.06 14.49 -13.89
CA LEU A 83 13.40 13.19 -14.05
C LEU A 83 13.62 12.24 -12.87
N GLY A 84 14.80 12.25 -12.24
CA GLY A 84 15.18 11.29 -11.18
C GLY A 84 14.24 11.30 -9.97
N PRO A 85 14.13 12.42 -9.22
CA PRO A 85 13.20 12.58 -8.11
C PRO A 85 11.74 12.27 -8.48
N TYR A 86 11.29 12.70 -9.67
CA TYR A 86 9.95 12.42 -10.19
C TYR A 86 9.70 10.93 -10.43
N LEU A 87 10.69 10.18 -10.93
CA LEU A 87 10.57 8.73 -11.08
C LEU A 87 10.58 8.03 -9.72
N ILE A 88 11.44 8.45 -8.79
CA ILE A 88 11.48 7.89 -7.43
C ILE A 88 10.13 8.05 -6.75
N GLN A 89 9.57 9.26 -6.69
CA GLN A 89 8.26 9.45 -6.07
C GLN A 89 7.16 8.64 -6.77
N SER A 90 7.11 8.69 -8.11
CA SER A 90 6.07 8.01 -8.88
C SER A 90 6.13 6.49 -8.69
N MET A 91 7.31 5.89 -8.72
CA MET A 91 7.44 4.44 -8.56
C MET A 91 7.16 4.00 -7.12
N PHE A 92 7.86 4.56 -6.13
CA PHE A 92 7.77 4.06 -4.77
C PHE A 92 6.39 4.27 -4.13
N ILE A 93 5.75 5.42 -4.36
CA ILE A 93 4.38 5.69 -3.90
C ILE A 93 3.38 4.78 -4.62
N LEU A 94 3.57 4.53 -5.92
CA LEU A 94 2.66 3.67 -6.67
C LEU A 94 2.70 2.22 -6.18
N LEU A 95 3.88 1.75 -5.78
CA LEU A 95 4.19 0.38 -5.37
C LEU A 95 3.78 0.03 -3.94
N ALA A 96 3.90 0.97 -3.00
CA ALA A 96 3.70 0.68 -1.58
C ALA A 96 2.33 0.02 -1.24
N PRO A 97 1.21 0.39 -1.90
CA PRO A 97 -0.09 -0.21 -1.58
C PRO A 97 -0.23 -1.68 -1.97
N ALA A 98 0.54 -2.16 -2.97
CA ALA A 98 0.62 -3.58 -3.27
C ALA A 98 1.28 -4.37 -2.12
N LEU A 99 2.28 -3.78 -1.44
CA LEU A 99 2.90 -4.38 -0.27
C LEU A 99 1.97 -4.37 0.96
N PHE A 100 1.16 -3.32 1.12
CA PHE A 100 0.12 -3.30 2.14
C PHE A 100 -0.98 -4.33 1.86
N ALA A 101 -1.39 -4.49 0.61
CA ALA A 101 -2.32 -5.55 0.19
C ALA A 101 -1.76 -6.95 0.47
N ALA A 102 -0.51 -7.22 0.08
CA ALA A 102 0.19 -8.47 0.38
C ALA A 102 0.19 -8.81 1.87
N SER A 103 0.40 -7.80 2.74
CA SER A 103 0.36 -7.97 4.19
C SER A 103 -1.01 -8.42 4.68
N ILE A 104 -2.09 -7.79 4.18
CA ILE A 104 -3.47 -8.14 4.51
C ILE A 104 -3.82 -9.56 4.06
N TYR A 105 -3.33 -10.00 2.89
CA TYR A 105 -3.52 -11.37 2.42
C TYR A 105 -2.85 -12.39 3.35
N MET A 106 -1.63 -12.09 3.81
CA MET A 106 -0.91 -12.94 4.76
C MET A 106 -1.63 -13.00 6.11
N ILE A 107 -2.12 -11.85 6.60
CA ILE A 107 -2.88 -11.79 7.85
C ILE A 107 -4.16 -12.63 7.74
N LEU A 108 -4.93 -12.54 6.65
CA LEU A 108 -6.11 -13.39 6.46
C LEU A 108 -5.76 -14.87 6.48
N GLY A 109 -4.70 -15.28 5.77
CA GLY A 109 -4.22 -16.66 5.80
C GLY A 109 -3.91 -17.15 7.22
N ARG A 110 -3.32 -16.29 8.07
CA ARG A 110 -3.07 -16.61 9.48
C ARG A 110 -4.33 -16.62 10.33
N ILE A 111 -5.30 -15.73 10.09
CA ILE A 111 -6.60 -15.77 10.79
C ILE A 111 -7.30 -17.09 10.53
N ILE A 112 -7.34 -17.56 9.27
CA ILE A 112 -7.97 -18.83 8.91
C ILE A 112 -7.31 -19.99 9.67
N LEU A 113 -5.98 -20.02 9.73
CA LEU A 113 -5.24 -21.04 10.48
C LEU A 113 -5.43 -20.91 12.00
N LEU A 114 -5.53 -19.70 12.53
CA LEU A 114 -5.72 -19.45 13.96
C LEU A 114 -7.07 -19.99 14.47
N VAL A 115 -8.12 -19.92 13.65
CA VAL A 115 -9.46 -20.40 14.03
C VAL A 115 -9.74 -21.82 13.55
N ASP A 116 -8.76 -22.56 13.05
CA ASP A 116 -8.95 -23.88 12.41
C ASP A 116 -10.06 -23.85 11.34
N GLY A 117 -10.14 -22.75 10.59
CA GLY A 117 -11.23 -22.43 9.68
C GLY A 117 -11.00 -22.85 8.23
N GLN A 118 -10.05 -23.76 7.96
CA GLN A 118 -9.67 -24.15 6.59
C GLN A 118 -10.86 -24.60 5.74
N GLU A 119 -11.79 -25.37 6.32
CA GLU A 119 -13.01 -25.87 5.66
C GLU A 119 -13.98 -24.75 5.27
N HIS A 120 -13.92 -23.60 5.94
CA HIS A 120 -14.78 -22.46 5.69
C HIS A 120 -14.20 -21.50 4.64
N SER A 121 -12.92 -21.66 4.26
CA SER A 121 -12.27 -20.83 3.25
C SER A 121 -12.49 -21.39 1.85
N ILE A 122 -12.81 -20.53 0.87
CA ILE A 122 -12.89 -20.92 -0.55
C ILE A 122 -11.50 -21.38 -1.04
N ILE A 123 -10.46 -20.68 -0.61
CA ILE A 123 -9.07 -20.92 -1.03
C ILE A 123 -8.29 -21.39 0.19
N ARG A 124 -7.56 -22.51 0.04
CA ARG A 124 -6.70 -23.01 1.12
C ARG A 124 -5.70 -21.92 1.54
N PRO A 125 -5.46 -21.68 2.84
CA PRO A 125 -4.60 -20.58 3.31
C PRO A 125 -3.19 -20.55 2.68
N GLN A 126 -2.62 -21.72 2.41
CA GLN A 126 -1.29 -21.86 1.77
C GLN A 126 -1.25 -21.33 0.32
N TRP A 127 -2.38 -21.41 -0.39
CA TRP A 127 -2.53 -20.92 -1.76
C TRP A 127 -3.06 -19.49 -1.82
N LEU A 128 -3.85 -19.07 -0.83
CA LEU A 128 -4.42 -17.74 -0.74
C LEU A 128 -3.33 -16.67 -0.89
N THR A 129 -2.31 -16.70 -0.05
CA THR A 129 -1.21 -15.72 -0.14
C THR A 129 -0.46 -15.83 -1.46
N LYS A 130 -0.15 -17.04 -1.94
CA LYS A 130 0.62 -17.24 -3.18
C LYS A 130 -0.11 -16.68 -4.40
N ILE A 131 -1.39 -17.02 -4.54
CA ILE A 131 -2.24 -16.54 -5.64
C ILE A 131 -2.29 -15.02 -5.61
N PHE A 132 -2.71 -14.44 -4.47
CA PHE A 132 -2.94 -13.00 -4.43
C PHE A 132 -1.66 -12.18 -4.61
N VAL A 133 -0.54 -12.58 -3.97
CA VAL A 133 0.75 -11.90 -4.15
C VAL A 133 1.29 -12.07 -5.58
N THR A 134 1.08 -13.22 -6.23
CA THR A 134 1.51 -13.40 -7.62
C THR A 134 0.76 -12.47 -8.56
N GLY A 135 -0.56 -12.30 -8.38
CA GLY A 135 -1.32 -11.32 -9.15
C GLY A 135 -0.85 -9.89 -8.93
N ASP A 136 -0.50 -9.51 -7.70
CA ASP A 136 0.08 -8.19 -7.41
C ASP A 136 1.46 -8.01 -8.07
N ILE A 137 2.29 -9.07 -8.15
CA ILE A 137 3.57 -9.02 -8.87
C ILE A 137 3.34 -8.79 -10.37
N VAL A 138 2.34 -9.43 -10.98
CA VAL A 138 1.99 -9.18 -12.38
C VAL A 138 1.56 -7.73 -12.59
N CYS A 139 0.68 -7.20 -11.72
CA CYS A 139 0.29 -5.79 -11.77
C CYS A 139 1.51 -4.88 -11.63
N PHE A 140 2.40 -5.18 -10.67
CA PHE A 140 3.63 -4.44 -10.45
C PHE A 140 4.53 -4.39 -11.69
N LEU A 141 4.69 -5.52 -12.40
CA LEU A 141 5.47 -5.55 -13.64
C LEU A 141 4.84 -4.68 -14.74
N MET A 142 3.50 -4.63 -14.82
CA MET A 142 2.81 -3.71 -15.72
C MET A 142 3.08 -2.25 -15.35
N LEU A 143 2.96 -1.88 -14.07
CA LEU A 143 3.21 -0.52 -13.60
C LEU A 143 4.65 -0.08 -13.85
N ALA A 144 5.62 -0.95 -13.54
CA ALA A 144 7.04 -0.70 -13.78
C ALA A 144 7.34 -0.60 -15.28
N GLY A 145 6.80 -1.50 -16.09
CA GLY A 145 6.97 -1.49 -17.55
C GLY A 145 6.38 -0.24 -18.19
N GLY A 146 5.14 0.12 -17.84
CA GLY A 146 4.48 1.33 -18.34
C GLY A 146 5.21 2.62 -17.91
N SER A 147 5.71 2.68 -16.68
CA SER A 147 6.53 3.79 -16.20
C SER A 147 7.86 3.90 -16.95
N GLY A 148 8.51 2.77 -17.25
CA GLY A 148 9.73 2.71 -18.05
C GLY A 148 9.52 3.20 -19.48
N ILE A 149 8.40 2.80 -20.11
CA ILE A 149 8.01 3.30 -21.45
C ILE A 149 7.83 4.82 -21.39
N LEU A 150 7.09 5.34 -20.41
CA LEU A 150 6.84 6.77 -20.26
C LEU A 150 8.13 7.58 -20.06
N ALA A 151 9.09 7.04 -19.29
CA ALA A 151 10.40 7.68 -19.07
C ALA A 151 11.24 7.83 -20.36
N THR A 152 10.99 7.00 -21.37
CA THR A 152 11.71 7.02 -22.65
C THR A 152 10.95 7.71 -23.78
N ALA A 153 9.68 8.09 -23.57
CA ALA A 153 8.77 8.61 -24.59
C ALA A 153 9.05 10.07 -25.05
N LYS A 154 10.31 10.53 -25.04
CA LYS A 154 10.73 11.93 -25.34
C LYS A 154 10.17 12.45 -26.68
N ASN A 155 9.00 13.08 -26.64
CA ASN A 155 8.18 13.56 -27.78
C ASN A 155 7.52 12.46 -28.65
N ASN A 156 7.55 11.20 -28.25
CA ASN A 156 6.81 10.13 -28.94
C ASN A 156 5.45 9.91 -28.27
N GLN A 157 4.43 10.54 -28.84
CA GLN A 157 3.07 10.50 -28.31
C GLN A 157 2.49 9.07 -28.29
N SER A 158 2.80 8.24 -29.29
CA SER A 158 2.40 6.81 -29.30
C SER A 158 2.99 6.06 -28.12
N MET A 159 4.28 6.24 -27.82
CA MET A 159 4.92 5.61 -26.65
C MET A 159 4.33 6.13 -25.34
N SER A 160 4.03 7.43 -25.24
CA SER A 160 3.39 8.00 -24.06
C SER A 160 2.01 7.39 -23.80
N HIS A 161 1.18 7.25 -24.84
CA HIS A 161 -0.13 6.60 -24.74
C HIS A 161 -0.01 5.12 -24.36
N THR A 162 0.92 4.39 -24.98
CA THR A 162 1.18 2.98 -24.61
C THR A 162 1.60 2.86 -23.16
N GLY A 163 2.54 3.68 -22.68
CA GLY A 163 2.98 3.69 -21.29
C GLY A 163 1.83 3.96 -20.32
N ASN A 164 1.01 4.98 -20.61
CA ASN A 164 -0.16 5.32 -19.79
C ASN A 164 -1.19 4.18 -19.75
N ASN A 165 -1.52 3.59 -20.91
CA ASN A 165 -2.48 2.49 -21.01
C ASN A 165 -2.01 1.23 -20.26
N VAL A 166 -0.70 0.93 -20.30
CA VAL A 166 -0.12 -0.17 -19.54
C VAL A 166 -0.25 0.06 -18.03
N ILE A 167 -0.01 1.30 -17.56
CA ILE A 167 -0.20 1.67 -16.14
C ILE A 167 -1.67 1.55 -15.74
N ILE A 168 -2.59 2.12 -16.52
CA ILE A 168 -4.04 2.03 -16.27
C ILE A 168 -4.47 0.55 -16.20
N GLY A 169 -4.02 -0.28 -17.15
CA GLY A 169 -4.29 -1.70 -17.15
C GLY A 169 -3.80 -2.41 -15.87
N GLY A 170 -2.59 -2.07 -15.40
CA GLY A 170 -2.06 -2.59 -14.15
C GLY A 170 -2.88 -2.18 -12.93
N LEU A 171 -3.30 -0.91 -12.85
CA LEU A 171 -4.13 -0.39 -11.76
C LEU A 171 -5.52 -1.03 -11.73
N VAL A 172 -6.16 -1.19 -12.90
CA VAL A 172 -7.48 -1.84 -13.02
C VAL A 172 -7.38 -3.32 -12.63
N LEU A 173 -6.36 -4.02 -13.12
CA LEU A 173 -6.13 -5.42 -12.75
C LEU A 173 -5.91 -5.57 -11.24
N GLN A 174 -5.12 -4.68 -10.64
CA GLN A 174 -4.89 -4.64 -9.20
C GLN A 174 -6.19 -4.44 -8.42
N LEU A 175 -7.07 -3.53 -8.89
CA LEU A 175 -8.37 -3.29 -8.27
C LEU A 175 -9.29 -4.53 -8.33
N ILE A 176 -9.37 -5.18 -9.49
CA ILE A 176 -10.16 -6.41 -9.69
C ILE A 176 -9.65 -7.51 -8.76
N TRP A 177 -8.33 -7.69 -8.73
CA TRP A 177 -7.68 -8.73 -7.93
C TRP A 177 -7.91 -8.52 -6.44
N PHE A 178 -7.78 -7.29 -5.97
CA PHE A 178 -8.06 -6.92 -4.58
C PHE A 178 -9.56 -7.07 -4.23
N ALA A 179 -10.47 -6.75 -5.16
CA ALA A 179 -11.90 -6.96 -4.97
C ALA A 179 -12.24 -8.45 -4.79
N ILE A 180 -11.65 -9.33 -5.58
CA ILE A 180 -11.79 -10.79 -5.41
C ILE A 180 -11.33 -11.22 -4.01
N PHE A 181 -10.20 -10.67 -3.52
CA PHE A 181 -9.74 -10.94 -2.16
C PHE A 181 -10.76 -10.54 -1.10
N VAL A 182 -11.38 -9.35 -1.21
CA VAL A 182 -12.41 -8.89 -0.28
C VAL A 182 -13.63 -9.83 -0.29
N VAL A 183 -14.04 -10.33 -1.45
CA VAL A 183 -15.11 -11.32 -1.57
C VAL A 183 -14.73 -12.62 -0.87
N VAL A 184 -13.52 -13.14 -1.09
CA VAL A 184 -13.03 -14.36 -0.42
C VAL A 184 -13.03 -14.18 1.10
N ALA A 185 -12.56 -13.03 1.61
CA ALA A 185 -12.59 -12.69 3.02
C ALA A 185 -14.03 -12.61 3.56
N GLY A 186 -14.95 -11.99 2.80
CA GLY A 186 -16.38 -11.91 3.11
C GLY A 186 -17.06 -13.27 3.22
N VAL A 187 -16.80 -14.17 2.27
CA VAL A 187 -17.36 -15.52 2.29
C VAL A 187 -16.81 -16.33 3.47
N PHE A 188 -15.51 -16.24 3.75
CA PHE A 188 -14.92 -16.86 4.94
C PHE A 188 -15.59 -16.35 6.22
N HIS A 189 -15.76 -15.02 6.34
CA HIS A 189 -16.39 -14.41 7.51
C HIS A 189 -17.83 -14.88 7.70
N TYR A 190 -18.64 -14.90 6.63
CA TYR A 190 -20.02 -15.38 6.68
C TYR A 190 -20.08 -16.85 7.11
N ARG A 191 -19.30 -17.73 6.46
CA ARG A 191 -19.25 -19.17 6.78
C ARG A 191 -18.82 -19.43 8.22
N MET A 192 -17.83 -18.69 8.72
CA MET A 192 -17.32 -18.82 10.09
C MET A 192 -18.32 -18.33 11.14
N ARG A 193 -19.17 -17.35 10.82
CA ARG A 193 -20.27 -16.93 11.72
C ARG A 193 -21.40 -17.95 11.75
N SER A 194 -21.70 -18.58 10.62
CA SER A 194 -22.79 -19.56 10.52
C SER A 194 -22.43 -20.89 11.21
N ILE A 195 -21.19 -21.35 11.06
CA ILE A 195 -20.69 -22.60 11.66
C ILE A 195 -19.35 -22.30 12.34
N PRO A 196 -19.35 -21.77 13.57
CA PRO A 196 -18.12 -21.43 14.26
C PRO A 196 -17.36 -22.68 14.71
N THR A 197 -16.03 -22.63 14.62
CA THR A 197 -15.16 -23.70 15.13
C THR A 197 -14.99 -23.60 16.65
N ALA A 198 -14.61 -24.71 17.30
CA ALA A 198 -14.32 -24.72 18.74
C ALA A 198 -13.25 -23.70 19.14
N ARG A 199 -12.22 -23.52 18.31
CA ARG A 199 -11.15 -22.56 18.54
C ARG A 199 -11.59 -21.10 18.38
N SER A 200 -12.51 -20.83 17.45
CA SER A 200 -13.08 -19.49 17.26
C SER A 200 -13.93 -18.99 18.44
N GLN A 201 -14.41 -19.92 19.29
CA GLN A 201 -15.22 -19.64 20.48
C GLN A 201 -14.37 -19.39 21.72
N GLN A 202 -13.04 -19.58 21.66
CA GLN A 202 -12.16 -19.30 22.78
C GLN A 202 -12.11 -17.77 23.04
N PRO A 203 -12.29 -17.30 24.29
CA PRO A 203 -12.30 -15.86 24.60
C PRO A 203 -11.04 -15.10 24.19
N GLU A 204 -9.91 -15.80 24.11
CA GLU A 204 -8.61 -15.24 23.70
C GLU A 204 -8.55 -14.96 22.19
N VAL A 205 -9.34 -15.66 21.38
CA VAL A 205 -9.28 -15.63 19.91
C VAL A 205 -10.27 -14.61 19.34
N ARG A 206 -9.84 -13.35 19.26
CA ARG A 206 -10.64 -12.22 18.78
C ARG A 206 -10.69 -12.10 17.25
N TRP A 207 -10.98 -13.19 16.56
CA TRP A 207 -10.87 -13.29 15.09
C TRP A 207 -11.74 -12.28 14.32
N GLN A 208 -12.91 -11.92 14.85
CA GLN A 208 -13.79 -10.92 14.24
C GLN A 208 -13.16 -9.53 14.25
N VAL A 209 -12.41 -9.18 15.29
CA VAL A 209 -11.70 -7.90 15.39
C VAL A 209 -10.55 -7.85 14.37
N TYR A 210 -9.86 -8.98 14.17
CA TYR A 210 -8.84 -9.07 13.13
C TYR A 210 -9.44 -8.90 11.73
N LEU A 211 -10.59 -9.54 11.44
CA LEU A 211 -11.29 -9.34 10.17
C LEU A 211 -11.81 -7.91 9.97
N GLN A 212 -12.37 -7.29 11.01
CA GLN A 212 -12.74 -5.87 10.96
C GLN A 212 -11.53 -4.99 10.62
N THR A 213 -10.38 -5.29 11.20
CA THR A 213 -9.12 -4.60 10.89
C THR A 213 -8.74 -4.74 9.43
N LEU A 214 -8.92 -5.94 8.85
CA LEU A 214 -8.69 -6.16 7.43
C LEU A 214 -9.68 -5.40 6.54
N TYR A 215 -10.97 -5.35 6.89
CA TYR A 215 -11.97 -4.62 6.09
C TYR A 215 -11.73 -3.12 6.09
N VAL A 216 -11.42 -2.51 7.24
CA VAL A 216 -11.07 -1.09 7.30
C VAL A 216 -9.86 -0.81 6.41
N SER A 217 -8.83 -1.63 6.51
CA SER A 217 -7.62 -1.48 5.69
C SER A 217 -7.91 -1.68 4.20
N ALA A 218 -8.76 -2.66 3.86
CA ALA A 218 -9.14 -2.96 2.48
C ALA A 218 -9.94 -1.82 1.84
N ILE A 219 -10.87 -1.21 2.57
CA ILE A 219 -11.65 -0.06 2.05
C ILE A 219 -10.71 1.10 1.71
N LEU A 220 -9.74 1.42 2.57
CA LEU A 220 -8.77 2.49 2.33
C LEU A 220 -7.87 2.21 1.12
N ILE A 221 -7.43 0.97 0.94
CA ILE A 221 -6.66 0.54 -0.25
C ILE A 221 -7.50 0.62 -1.52
N ILE A 222 -8.78 0.24 -1.47
CA ILE A 222 -9.70 0.36 -2.62
C ILE A 222 -9.90 1.82 -3.00
N ILE A 223 -10.15 2.71 -2.03
CA ILE A 223 -10.32 4.15 -2.28
C ILE A 223 -9.09 4.71 -2.99
N ARG A 224 -7.90 4.41 -2.49
CA ARG A 224 -6.65 4.84 -3.12
C ARG A 224 -6.51 4.27 -4.52
N ASN A 225 -6.72 2.96 -4.70
CA ASN A 225 -6.51 2.32 -6.01
C ASN A 225 -7.50 2.86 -7.05
N LEU A 226 -8.75 3.12 -6.65
CA LEU A 226 -9.74 3.76 -7.50
C LEU A 226 -9.33 5.20 -7.86
N PHE A 227 -8.88 5.99 -6.88
CA PHE A 227 -8.35 7.33 -7.13
C PHE A 227 -7.21 7.30 -8.15
N ARG A 228 -6.25 6.38 -8.02
CA ARG A 228 -5.14 6.23 -8.97
C ARG A 228 -5.63 5.84 -10.36
N VAL A 229 -6.62 4.95 -10.49
CA VAL A 229 -7.21 4.65 -11.81
C VAL A 229 -7.79 5.92 -12.43
N ILE A 230 -8.56 6.71 -11.67
CA ILE A 230 -9.19 7.94 -12.18
C ILE A 230 -8.12 8.96 -12.57
N GLU A 231 -7.11 9.18 -11.74
CA GLU A 231 -5.99 10.10 -12.01
C GLU A 231 -5.27 9.74 -13.32
N TYR A 232 -4.94 8.47 -13.55
CA TYR A 232 -4.24 8.05 -14.77
C TYR A 232 -5.13 8.07 -16.01
N VAL A 233 -6.45 7.86 -15.84
CA VAL A 233 -7.43 7.98 -16.93
C VAL A 233 -7.66 9.44 -17.33
N GLU A 234 -7.69 10.37 -16.37
CA GLU A 234 -7.77 11.81 -16.66
C GLU A 234 -6.53 12.33 -17.41
N GLY A 235 -5.36 11.73 -17.18
CA GLY A 235 -4.14 12.06 -17.89
C GLY A 235 -3.39 13.27 -17.31
N ASN A 236 -2.34 13.72 -18.03
CA ASN A 236 -1.39 14.70 -17.49
C ASN A 236 -1.99 16.10 -17.30
N ASP A 237 -3.02 16.46 -18.05
CA ASP A 237 -3.76 17.73 -17.99
C ASP A 237 -5.04 17.65 -17.14
N GLY A 238 -5.28 16.51 -16.47
CA GLY A 238 -6.43 16.27 -15.62
C GLY A 238 -6.55 17.21 -14.41
N TYR A 239 -7.78 17.44 -13.98
CA TYR A 239 -8.07 18.29 -12.82
C TYR A 239 -7.46 17.73 -11.54
N LEU A 240 -7.44 16.40 -11.37
CA LEU A 240 -6.86 15.76 -10.18
C LEU A 240 -5.35 15.96 -10.10
N LEU A 241 -4.64 15.90 -11.24
CA LEU A 241 -3.18 16.10 -11.28
C LEU A 241 -2.80 17.59 -11.16
N SER A 242 -3.72 18.52 -11.43
CA SER A 242 -3.49 19.96 -11.30
C SER A 242 -3.42 20.45 -9.85
N ARG A 243 -3.97 19.68 -8.89
CA ARG A 243 -4.02 20.07 -7.48
C ARG A 243 -3.31 19.06 -6.58
N GLU A 244 -2.27 19.52 -5.92
CA GLU A 244 -1.49 18.73 -4.97
C GLU A 244 -2.32 18.08 -3.85
N ALA A 245 -3.36 18.77 -3.37
CA ALA A 245 -4.17 18.31 -2.24
C ALA A 245 -4.77 16.92 -2.46
N PHE A 246 -5.11 16.55 -3.70
CA PHE A 246 -5.74 15.26 -3.99
C PHE A 246 -4.80 14.08 -3.74
N ILE A 247 -3.53 14.21 -4.10
CA ILE A 247 -2.52 13.17 -3.84
C ILE A 247 -2.36 12.95 -2.33
N TYR A 248 -2.32 14.01 -1.53
CA TYR A 248 -2.20 13.84 -0.08
C TYR A 248 -3.47 13.25 0.55
N ILE A 249 -4.66 13.67 0.11
CA ILE A 249 -5.93 13.26 0.73
C ILE A 249 -6.36 11.86 0.29
N PHE A 250 -6.20 11.51 -0.99
CA PHE A 250 -6.74 10.28 -1.57
C PHE A 250 -5.70 9.19 -1.81
N ASP A 251 -4.41 9.51 -1.68
CA ASP A 251 -3.35 8.52 -1.81
C ASP A 251 -2.50 8.39 -0.55
N ALA A 252 -1.87 9.47 -0.07
CA ALA A 252 -0.98 9.42 1.09
C ALA A 252 -1.74 9.14 2.40
N LEU A 253 -2.82 9.88 2.67
CA LEU A 253 -3.57 9.82 3.92
C LEU A 253 -4.26 8.45 4.14
N PRO A 254 -4.92 7.81 3.14
CA PRO A 254 -5.49 6.49 3.34
C PRO A 254 -4.43 5.45 3.70
N MET A 255 -3.26 5.49 3.07
CA MET A 255 -2.16 4.57 3.38
C MET A 255 -1.59 4.81 4.77
N LEU A 256 -1.47 6.08 5.16
CA LEU A 256 -1.05 6.44 6.50
C LEU A 256 -2.04 5.92 7.56
N ILE A 257 -3.35 6.06 7.32
CA ILE A 257 -4.40 5.54 8.20
C ILE A 257 -4.30 4.01 8.30
N VAL A 258 -4.06 3.28 7.20
CA VAL A 258 -3.85 1.82 7.22
C VAL A 258 -2.69 1.47 8.16
N VAL A 259 -1.55 2.14 8.02
CA VAL A 259 -0.35 1.88 8.81
C VAL A 259 -0.59 2.15 10.30
N PHE A 260 -1.25 3.27 10.65
CA PHE A 260 -1.60 3.60 12.03
C PHE A 260 -2.65 2.65 12.61
N TRP A 261 -3.64 2.25 11.81
CA TRP A 261 -4.67 1.31 12.23
C TRP A 261 -4.05 -0.05 12.59
N LEU A 262 -3.07 -0.49 11.78
CA LEU A 262 -2.29 -1.69 12.05
C LEU A 262 -1.33 -1.53 13.24
N HIS A 263 -0.96 -0.32 13.68
CA HIS A 263 -0.29 -0.16 14.98
C HIS A 263 -1.24 -0.42 16.15
N TRP A 264 -2.46 0.10 16.07
CA TRP A 264 -3.44 -0.05 17.15
C TRP A 264 -3.86 -1.52 17.32
N ARG A 265 -4.24 -2.16 16.20
CA ARG A 265 -4.63 -3.58 16.14
C ARG A 265 -3.52 -4.41 15.51
N HIS A 266 -2.35 -4.43 16.16
CA HIS A 266 -1.19 -5.09 15.58
C HIS A 266 -1.41 -6.59 15.33
N PRO A 267 -1.31 -7.06 14.07
CA PRO A 267 -1.56 -8.44 13.71
C PRO A 267 -0.60 -9.43 14.34
N GLY A 268 0.52 -8.97 14.93
CA GLY A 268 1.50 -9.83 15.58
C GLY A 268 0.97 -10.65 16.75
N GLU A 269 -0.15 -10.24 17.35
CA GLU A 269 -0.88 -11.05 18.33
C GLU A 269 -1.31 -12.42 17.76
N ILE A 270 -1.70 -12.49 16.49
CA ILE A 270 -2.05 -13.75 15.82
C ILE A 270 -0.86 -14.71 15.83
N GLY A 271 0.36 -14.19 15.62
CA GLY A 271 1.60 -14.95 15.69
C GLY A 271 1.88 -15.53 17.07
N LEU A 272 1.62 -14.76 18.13
CA LEU A 272 1.76 -15.19 19.51
C LEU A 272 0.74 -16.27 19.88
N LEU A 273 -0.53 -16.05 19.52
CA LEU A 273 -1.62 -17.00 19.77
C LEU A 273 -1.40 -18.35 19.07
N MET A 274 -0.88 -18.34 17.83
CA MET A 274 -0.51 -19.58 17.13
C MET A 274 0.61 -20.36 17.82
N ARG A 275 1.46 -19.70 18.62
CA ARG A 275 2.52 -20.33 19.42
C ARG A 275 2.10 -20.68 20.86
N GLY A 276 0.85 -20.40 21.24
CA GLY A 276 0.34 -20.62 22.60
C GLY A 276 0.81 -19.58 23.63
N GLU A 277 1.30 -18.41 23.17
CA GLU A 277 1.71 -17.31 24.05
C GLU A 277 0.51 -16.41 24.41
N LYS A 278 0.63 -15.62 25.49
CA LYS A 278 -0.47 -14.78 25.99
C LYS A 278 -0.93 -13.73 24.96
N ALA A 279 -2.26 -13.58 24.85
CA ALA A 279 -2.91 -12.52 24.10
C ALA A 279 -2.65 -11.14 24.72
N PHE A 280 -2.42 -10.12 23.90
CA PHE A 280 -2.28 -8.73 24.34
C PHE A 280 -3.40 -7.88 23.74
N LYS A 281 -4.03 -7.02 24.54
CA LYS A 281 -5.25 -6.31 24.10
C LYS A 281 -4.99 -5.29 22.98
N ASN A 282 -3.83 -4.63 22.99
CA ASN A 282 -3.45 -3.56 22.07
C ASN A 282 -2.02 -3.75 21.50
N GLY A 283 -1.79 -3.29 20.27
CA GLY A 283 -0.49 -3.43 19.60
C GLY A 283 0.68 -2.75 20.35
N PHE A 284 0.41 -1.64 21.04
CA PHE A 284 1.40 -0.95 21.86
C PHE A 284 1.89 -1.77 23.07
N GLN A 285 1.08 -2.71 23.57
CA GLN A 285 1.48 -3.59 24.69
C GLN A 285 2.45 -4.68 24.24
N LEU A 286 2.51 -5.00 22.93
CA LEU A 286 3.40 -6.01 22.38
C LEU A 286 4.88 -5.61 22.48
N ILE A 287 5.18 -4.32 22.67
CA ILE A 287 6.54 -3.82 22.84
C ILE A 287 7.18 -4.35 24.13
N ASN A 288 6.37 -4.70 25.13
CA ASN A 288 6.83 -5.19 26.43
C ASN A 288 7.10 -6.70 26.46
N VAL A 289 6.86 -7.42 25.35
CA VAL A 289 6.99 -8.89 25.27
C VAL A 289 8.46 -9.36 25.43
N GLY A 290 9.45 -8.47 25.22
CA GLY A 290 10.87 -8.77 25.41
C GLY A 290 11.47 -8.35 26.76
N GLY A 291 10.67 -7.87 27.72
CA GLY A 291 11.15 -7.30 28.99
C GLY A 291 11.21 -8.26 30.18
N ARG A 292 11.04 -9.56 29.98
CA ARG A 292 11.19 -10.57 31.04
C ARG A 292 12.22 -11.60 30.61
N SER A 293 13.49 -11.26 30.82
CA SER A 293 14.54 -12.25 31.12
C SER A 293 14.48 -12.56 32.61
#